data_AF-A0A1R2C8V4-F1
#
_entry.id   AF-A0A1R2C8V4-F1
#
_cell.length_a   1.000
_cell.length_b   1.000
_cell.length_c   1.000
_cell.angle_alpha   90.00
_cell.angle_beta   90.00
_cell.angle_gamma   90.00
#
_symmetry.space_group_name_H-M   'P 1'
#
loop_
_entity.id
_entity.type
_entity.pdbx_description
1 polymer ?
#
loop_
_entity_poly.entity_id
_entity_poly.type
_entity_poly.pdbx_seq_one_letter_code
_entity_poly.pdbx_strand_id
1 'polypeptide(L)'
;MATKHRRSSSLAMRHSLVRSGIPSFDAILNGGIPVGTLLLVEESTNDIASVFTKAFLGEGAVNSDLLLLYSENHHNSYIPDIRRIGNSSLRGESTVRYETFSSNSKIREPYAIDLSTIINDCKTLVQKTLNCTEIDFYHKLWQQVKEDLHTNFDGKSDMTVSRVIIKSMFSSNWPLQSLSEIFEFLKSIKTLLRSKNAVCIITVPISAINDKLKQLLFQSSDIIILENFFAEGQNSRISIYKAPKSTRISDNSAYTLVKSLGTTILEYL
;
A
#
# COMPACT_ATOMS: atom_id res chain seq x y z
N MET A 1 -9.41 49.07 -13.76
CA MET A 1 -10.60 48.22 -13.49
C MET A 1 -11.02 47.62 -14.83
N ALA A 2 -11.12 46.33 -15.09
CA ALA A 2 -11.18 45.14 -14.25
C ALA A 2 -10.26 44.05 -14.81
N THR A 3 -9.63 43.33 -13.90
CA THR A 3 -8.68 42.23 -14.12
C THR A 3 -9.37 41.03 -14.72
N LYS A 4 -8.91 40.63 -15.91
CA LYS A 4 -9.24 39.37 -16.58
C LYS A 4 -8.74 38.22 -15.71
N HIS A 5 -9.64 37.56 -14.98
CA HIS A 5 -9.34 36.32 -14.26
C HIS A 5 -8.94 35.25 -15.29
N ARG A 6 -7.64 35.13 -15.54
CA ARG A 6 -7.05 33.93 -16.13
C ARG A 6 -7.36 32.79 -15.16
N ARG A 7 -8.33 31.95 -15.52
CA ARG A 7 -8.38 30.56 -15.02
C ARG A 7 -7.03 29.95 -15.39
N SER A 8 -6.16 29.83 -14.40
CA SER A 8 -4.93 29.08 -14.49
C SER A 8 -5.29 27.59 -14.47
N SER A 9 -5.75 27.08 -15.62
CA SER A 9 -5.70 25.66 -15.95
C SER A 9 -4.24 25.31 -16.23
N SER A 10 -3.42 25.17 -15.18
CA SER A 10 -2.09 24.59 -15.31
C SER A 10 -2.24 23.07 -15.26
N LEU A 11 -2.40 22.49 -16.45
CA LEU A 11 -2.13 21.11 -16.80
C LEU A 11 -0.66 20.80 -16.49
N ALA A 12 -0.35 20.61 -15.21
CA ALA A 12 0.80 19.85 -14.76
C ALA A 12 0.20 18.76 -13.88
N MET A 13 0.19 17.51 -14.37
CA MET A 13 0.03 16.37 -13.49
C MET A 13 1.17 16.48 -12.46
N ARG A 14 0.91 17.12 -11.32
CA ARG A 14 1.69 16.83 -10.12
C ARG A 14 1.49 15.33 -9.93
N HIS A 15 2.56 14.54 -10.01
CA HIS A 15 2.52 13.16 -9.55
C HIS A 15 2.01 13.22 -8.12
N SER A 16 0.72 12.96 -7.92
CA SER A 16 0.14 12.97 -6.59
C SER A 16 0.83 11.85 -5.83
N LEU A 17 1.45 12.18 -4.70
CA LEU A 17 2.05 11.20 -3.81
C LEU A 17 1.02 10.81 -2.76
N VAL A 18 0.95 9.53 -2.47
CA VAL A 18 0.07 8.91 -1.48
C VAL A 18 0.93 8.43 -0.33
N ARG A 19 0.59 8.82 0.89
CA ARG A 19 1.31 8.36 2.08
C ARG A 19 1.10 6.87 2.30
N SER A 20 2.16 6.16 2.64
CA SER A 20 2.16 4.72 2.87
C SER A 20 1.58 4.32 4.23
N GLY A 21 1.43 5.26 5.16
CA GLY A 21 1.17 4.96 6.56
C GLY A 21 2.43 4.65 7.37
N ILE A 22 3.62 4.72 6.77
CA ILE A 22 4.93 4.61 7.43
C ILE A 22 5.76 5.88 7.11
N PRO A 23 5.88 6.85 8.02
CA PRO A 23 6.55 8.13 7.77
C PRO A 23 7.99 8.01 7.28
N SER A 24 8.76 7.07 7.83
CA SER A 24 10.13 6.81 7.37
C SER A 24 10.17 6.28 5.95
N PHE A 25 9.21 5.42 5.56
CA PHE A 25 9.09 4.96 4.19
C PHE A 25 8.68 6.09 3.25
N ASP A 26 7.76 6.95 3.68
CA ASP A 26 7.37 8.14 2.91
C ASP A 26 8.57 9.08 2.71
N ALA A 27 9.37 9.31 3.75
CA ALA A 27 10.59 10.12 3.67
C ALA A 27 11.61 9.51 2.68
N ILE A 28 11.81 8.20 2.75
CA ILE A 28 12.64 7.44 1.81
C ILE A 28 12.14 7.62 0.36
N LEU A 29 10.82 7.60 0.15
CA LEU A 29 10.20 7.82 -1.16
C LEU A 29 10.00 9.29 -1.56
N ASN A 30 10.68 10.24 -0.90
CA ASN A 30 10.56 11.69 -1.17
C ASN A 30 9.13 12.24 -1.01
N GLY A 31 8.40 11.76 0.00
CA GLY A 31 7.09 12.26 0.41
C GLY A 31 5.92 11.31 0.17
N GLY A 32 6.17 10.09 -0.33
CA GLY A 32 5.16 9.04 -0.45
C GLY A 32 5.23 8.26 -1.75
N ILE A 33 4.22 7.42 -1.97
CA ILE A 33 4.10 6.52 -3.12
C ILE A 33 3.39 7.25 -4.27
N PRO A 34 3.98 7.35 -5.48
CA PRO A 34 3.30 7.95 -6.62
C PRO A 34 1.99 7.25 -6.98
N VAL A 35 0.94 8.01 -7.30
CA VAL A 35 -0.29 7.46 -7.89
C VAL A 35 0.03 6.69 -9.18
N GLY A 36 -0.71 5.61 -9.41
CA GLY A 36 -0.48 4.67 -10.50
C GLY A 36 0.58 3.60 -10.20
N THR A 37 1.11 3.57 -8.97
CA THR A 37 2.13 2.61 -8.54
C THR A 37 1.55 1.24 -8.25
N LEU A 38 2.22 0.22 -8.78
CA LEU A 38 2.13 -1.15 -8.31
C LEU A 38 3.30 -1.46 -7.38
N LEU A 39 3.02 -1.63 -6.08
CA LEU A 39 4.00 -1.93 -5.04
C LEU A 39 3.92 -3.42 -4.67
N LEU A 40 5.05 -4.11 -4.77
CA LEU A 40 5.19 -5.52 -4.38
C LEU A 40 5.82 -5.60 -2.99
N VAL A 41 5.21 -6.38 -2.09
CA VAL A 41 5.79 -6.76 -0.79
C VAL A 41 5.86 -8.27 -0.69
N GLU A 42 7.04 -8.79 -0.38
CA GLU A 42 7.21 -10.21 -0.06
C GLU A 42 6.58 -10.55 1.31
N GLU A 43 5.89 -11.68 1.42
CA GLU A 43 5.39 -12.21 2.68
C GLU A 43 6.32 -13.30 3.19
N SER A 44 6.80 -13.12 4.42
CA SER A 44 7.43 -14.17 5.20
C SER A 44 6.77 -14.28 6.58
N THR A 45 7.36 -15.07 7.47
CA THR A 45 6.90 -15.25 8.85
C THR A 45 6.95 -14.00 9.71
N ASN A 46 7.73 -12.95 9.36
CA ASN A 46 7.94 -11.80 10.26
C ASN A 46 6.99 -10.61 10.06
N ASP A 47 5.83 -10.84 9.42
CA ASP A 47 4.67 -9.93 9.38
C ASP A 47 4.90 -8.57 8.69
N ILE A 48 5.93 -8.42 7.84
CA ILE A 48 6.22 -7.15 7.13
C ILE A 48 5.08 -6.76 6.20
N ALA A 49 4.59 -7.70 5.40
CA ALA A 49 3.45 -7.48 4.52
C ALA A 49 2.21 -7.00 5.28
N SER A 50 1.98 -7.49 6.49
CA SER A 50 0.91 -7.05 7.39
C SER A 50 1.16 -5.65 7.93
N VAL A 51 2.38 -5.30 8.31
CA VAL A 51 2.76 -3.92 8.70
C VAL A 51 2.44 -2.95 7.58
N PHE A 52 2.90 -3.21 6.35
CA PHE A 52 2.59 -2.36 5.20
C PHE A 52 1.10 -2.31 4.88
N THR A 53 0.40 -3.45 4.93
CA THR A 53 -1.06 -3.53 4.71
C THR A 53 -1.82 -2.66 5.70
N LYS A 54 -1.59 -2.87 7.02
CA LYS A 54 -2.28 -2.14 8.09
C LYS A 54 -1.96 -0.66 8.04
N ALA A 55 -0.69 -0.30 7.89
CA ALA A 55 -0.26 1.09 7.79
C ALA A 55 -0.93 1.78 6.59
N PHE A 56 -0.91 1.13 5.43
CA PHE A 56 -1.48 1.68 4.19
C PHE A 56 -2.99 1.88 4.28
N LEU A 57 -3.71 0.94 4.87
CA LEU A 57 -5.15 1.07 5.10
C LEU A 57 -5.49 2.08 6.20
N GLY A 58 -4.73 2.09 7.31
CA GLY A 58 -4.91 3.03 8.41
C GLY A 58 -4.74 4.47 7.97
N GLU A 59 -3.69 4.76 7.19
CA GLU A 59 -3.49 6.08 6.59
C GLU A 59 -4.63 6.46 5.66
N GLY A 60 -5.15 5.50 4.89
CA GLY A 60 -6.31 5.71 4.04
C GLY A 60 -7.57 6.05 4.82
N ALA A 61 -7.82 5.37 5.95
CA ALA A 61 -8.95 5.65 6.82
C ALA A 61 -8.86 7.07 7.43
N VAL A 62 -7.66 7.52 7.84
CA VAL A 62 -7.44 8.91 8.27
C VAL A 62 -7.76 9.92 7.16
N ASN A 63 -7.41 9.59 5.92
CA ASN A 63 -7.63 10.46 4.76
C ASN A 63 -9.02 10.37 4.14
N SER A 64 -9.86 9.45 4.63
CA SER A 64 -11.12 9.10 3.96
C SER A 64 -10.90 8.68 2.50
N ASP A 65 -9.84 7.93 2.24
CA ASP A 65 -9.57 7.30 0.94
C ASP A 65 -10.57 6.15 0.69
N LEU A 66 -10.66 5.69 -0.56
CA LEU A 66 -11.35 4.44 -0.89
C LEU A 66 -10.42 3.27 -0.59
N LEU A 67 -10.84 2.34 0.26
CA LEU A 67 -10.02 1.21 0.70
C LEU A 67 -10.60 -0.10 0.14
N LEU A 68 -9.84 -0.77 -0.71
CA LEU A 68 -10.22 -2.05 -1.32
C LEU A 68 -9.24 -3.13 -0.90
N LEU A 69 -9.76 -4.24 -0.35
CA LEU A 69 -8.96 -5.39 0.05
C LEU A 69 -9.50 -6.67 -0.59
N TYR A 70 -8.63 -7.34 -1.33
CA TYR A 70 -8.87 -8.62 -1.98
C TYR A 70 -8.00 -9.69 -1.30
N SER A 71 -8.62 -10.73 -0.76
CA SER A 71 -7.91 -11.82 -0.07
C SER A 71 -8.67 -13.14 -0.17
N GLU A 72 -7.97 -14.27 -0.05
CA GLU A 72 -8.61 -15.60 -0.05
C GLU A 72 -9.53 -15.83 1.16
N ASN A 73 -9.14 -15.29 2.32
CA ASN A 73 -9.86 -15.47 3.57
C ASN A 73 -10.57 -14.19 3.98
N HIS A 74 -11.79 -14.34 4.49
CA HIS A 74 -12.51 -13.26 5.17
C HIS A 74 -11.96 -13.11 6.59
N HIS A 75 -10.82 -12.45 6.74
CA HIS A 75 -10.35 -12.08 8.08
C HIS A 75 -11.10 -10.85 8.58
N ASN A 76 -11.38 -10.81 9.89
CA ASN A 76 -11.87 -9.61 10.57
C ASN A 76 -10.89 -8.45 10.30
N SER A 77 -11.47 -7.28 10.02
CA SER A 77 -10.88 -5.98 9.66
C SER A 77 -9.34 -5.85 9.67
N TYR A 78 -8.78 -5.25 8.63
CA TYR A 78 -7.35 -4.90 8.59
C TYR A 78 -7.08 -3.44 8.95
N ILE A 79 -8.12 -2.71 9.38
CA ILE A 79 -7.98 -1.31 9.75
C ILE A 79 -7.42 -1.23 11.17
N PRO A 80 -6.20 -0.70 11.35
CA PRO A 80 -5.64 -0.50 12.67
C PRO A 80 -6.39 0.57 13.46
N ASP A 81 -6.24 0.58 14.78
CA ASP A 81 -6.76 1.67 15.61
C ASP A 81 -6.03 2.99 15.31
N ILE A 82 -6.80 4.07 15.18
CA ILE A 82 -6.30 5.39 14.85
C ILE A 82 -6.57 6.30 16.03
N ARG A 83 -5.50 6.74 16.69
CA ARG A 83 -5.59 7.60 17.86
C ARG A 83 -5.00 8.96 17.56
N ARG A 84 -5.73 10.03 17.89
CA ARG A 84 -5.16 11.38 17.90
C ARG A 84 -4.14 11.49 19.02
N ILE A 85 -2.98 12.05 18.73
CA ILE A 85 -1.94 12.24 19.74
C ILE A 85 -2.24 13.56 20.45
N GLY A 86 -2.91 13.50 21.60
CA GLY A 86 -2.90 14.59 22.58
C GLY A 86 -1.59 14.61 23.38
N ASN A 87 -1.52 15.42 24.44
CA ASN A 87 -0.35 15.47 25.36
C ASN A 87 -0.06 14.14 26.09
N SER A 88 -0.86 13.08 25.88
CA SER A 88 -0.65 11.76 26.47
C SER A 88 0.21 10.87 25.56
N SER A 89 1.34 10.41 26.10
CA SER A 89 2.26 9.50 25.44
C SER A 89 1.62 8.13 25.19
N LEU A 90 1.27 7.85 23.94
CA LEU A 90 0.87 6.51 23.50
C LEU A 90 2.07 5.56 23.63
N ARG A 91 1.95 4.52 24.49
CA ARG A 91 2.94 3.45 24.65
C ARG A 91 2.36 2.15 24.09
N GLY A 92 2.67 1.84 22.84
CA GLY A 92 2.39 0.54 22.23
C GLY A 92 3.48 0.21 21.22
N GLU A 93 4.14 -0.94 21.36
CA GLU A 93 5.37 -1.33 20.64
C GLU A 93 5.27 -1.28 19.10
N SER A 94 4.07 -1.37 18.53
CA SER A 94 3.80 -1.35 17.08
C SER A 94 2.97 -0.15 16.62
N THR A 95 3.28 1.07 17.08
CA THR A 95 2.58 2.30 16.65
C THR A 95 3.33 3.00 15.53
N VAL A 96 2.65 3.64 14.59
CA VAL A 96 3.24 4.58 13.62
C VAL A 96 2.76 5.99 13.92
N ARG A 97 3.66 6.97 14.00
CA ARG A 97 3.31 8.35 14.36
C ARG A 97 3.54 9.31 13.19
N TYR A 98 2.47 9.95 12.73
CA TYR A 98 2.57 11.07 11.80
C TYR A 98 2.54 12.38 12.57
N GLU A 99 3.60 13.18 12.43
CA GLU A 99 3.67 14.53 13.00
C GLU A 99 2.70 15.49 12.29
N THR A 100 2.57 16.72 12.80
CA THR A 100 1.78 17.77 12.13
C THR A 100 2.26 17.98 10.71
N PHE A 101 1.40 17.73 9.73
CA PHE A 101 1.70 17.99 8.31
C PHE A 101 0.52 18.67 7.62
N SER A 102 0.83 19.47 6.59
CA SER A 102 -0.20 20.04 5.72
C SER A 102 -0.70 18.96 4.74
N SER A 103 -1.91 18.44 4.94
CA SER A 103 -2.63 17.75 3.86
C SER A 103 -3.37 18.81 3.06
N ASN A 104 -3.15 18.92 1.74
CA ASN A 104 -3.93 19.83 0.87
C ASN A 104 -4.13 21.22 1.50
N SER A 105 -3.06 21.83 2.01
CA SER A 105 -3.03 23.16 2.63
C SER A 105 -3.65 23.30 4.03
N LYS A 106 -4.19 22.23 4.63
CA LYS A 106 -4.68 22.22 6.02
C LYS A 106 -3.69 21.47 6.92
N ILE A 107 -3.17 22.13 7.94
CA ILE A 107 -2.38 21.50 9.01
C ILE A 107 -3.29 20.50 9.72
N ARG A 108 -2.86 19.24 9.81
CA ARG A 108 -3.54 18.23 10.63
C ARG A 108 -2.84 18.11 11.98
N GLU A 109 -3.64 17.85 13.01
CA GLU A 109 -3.14 17.42 14.31
C GLU A 109 -2.36 16.09 14.16
N PRO A 110 -1.31 15.86 14.96
CA PRO A 110 -0.57 14.61 14.94
C PRO A 110 -1.48 13.42 15.30
N TYR A 111 -1.23 12.28 14.67
CA TYR A 111 -1.95 11.05 14.94
C TYR A 111 -1.03 9.84 14.93
N ALA A 112 -1.50 8.80 15.60
CA ALA A 112 -0.85 7.52 15.74
C ALA A 112 -1.75 6.43 15.15
N ILE A 113 -1.14 5.54 14.38
CA ILE A 113 -1.76 4.32 13.87
C ILE A 113 -1.19 3.17 14.71
N ASP A 114 -2.02 2.55 15.54
CA ASP A 114 -1.63 1.39 16.35
C ASP A 114 -1.82 0.10 15.55
N LEU A 115 -0.73 -0.45 15.00
CA LEU A 115 -0.76 -1.64 14.14
C LEU A 115 -1.05 -2.94 14.92
N SER A 116 -1.04 -2.88 16.26
CA SER A 116 -1.32 -4.04 17.12
C SER A 116 -2.82 -4.24 17.35
N THR A 117 -3.61 -3.18 17.21
CA THR A 117 -5.06 -3.21 17.43
C THR A 117 -5.79 -3.11 16.10
N ILE A 118 -6.88 -3.87 15.98
CA ILE A 118 -7.74 -3.91 14.80
C ILE A 118 -9.13 -3.42 15.20
N ILE A 119 -9.70 -2.50 14.44
CA ILE A 119 -11.08 -2.02 14.66
C ILE A 119 -12.01 -2.83 13.75
N ASN A 120 -12.99 -3.53 14.33
CA ASN A 120 -13.90 -4.42 13.59
C ASN A 120 -14.95 -3.71 12.71
N ASP A 121 -15.19 -2.41 12.88
CA ASP A 121 -16.29 -1.69 12.21
C ASP A 121 -15.79 -0.45 11.44
N CYS A 122 -15.05 -0.68 10.36
CA CYS A 122 -14.64 0.38 9.45
C CYS A 122 -15.48 0.33 8.16
N LYS A 123 -16.53 1.16 8.11
CA LYS A 123 -17.45 1.24 6.96
C LYS A 123 -16.78 1.61 5.63
N THR A 124 -15.60 2.22 5.67
CA THR A 124 -14.87 2.65 4.46
C THR A 124 -14.04 1.54 3.82
N LEU A 125 -13.85 0.39 4.48
CA LEU A 125 -13.13 -0.75 3.93
C LEU A 125 -14.09 -1.68 3.18
N VAL A 126 -13.89 -1.79 1.88
CA VAL A 126 -14.57 -2.79 1.04
C VAL A 126 -13.66 -4.01 0.94
N GLN A 127 -14.05 -5.09 1.63
CA GLN A 127 -13.34 -6.36 1.60
C GLN A 127 -14.05 -7.34 0.66
N LYS A 128 -13.26 -8.04 -0.17
CA LYS A 128 -13.73 -9.02 -1.15
C LYS A 128 -12.96 -10.32 -0.96
N THR A 129 -13.71 -11.40 -0.70
CA THR A 129 -13.15 -12.75 -0.66
C THR A 129 -12.93 -13.24 -2.08
N LEU A 130 -11.73 -13.72 -2.38
CA LEU A 130 -11.37 -14.25 -3.68
C LEU A 130 -11.85 -15.69 -3.84
N ASN A 131 -12.57 -15.96 -4.92
CA ASN A 131 -12.92 -17.33 -5.30
C ASN A 131 -11.86 -17.90 -6.25
N CYS A 132 -10.76 -18.40 -5.69
CA CYS A 132 -9.61 -18.89 -6.45
C CYS A 132 -9.88 -20.16 -7.29
N THR A 133 -11.09 -20.72 -7.22
CA THR A 133 -11.50 -21.90 -8.02
C THR A 133 -12.11 -21.54 -9.36
N GLU A 134 -12.32 -20.26 -9.65
CA GLU A 134 -13.02 -19.83 -10.85
C GLU A 134 -12.19 -19.96 -12.13
N ILE A 135 -12.87 -20.37 -13.21
CA ILE A 135 -12.35 -20.23 -14.58
C ILE A 135 -12.16 -18.73 -14.87
N ASP A 136 -11.08 -18.40 -15.57
CA ASP A 136 -10.65 -17.03 -15.91
C ASP A 136 -10.44 -16.13 -14.69
N PHE A 137 -10.00 -16.71 -13.57
CA PHE A 137 -9.85 -16.04 -12.28
C PHE A 137 -9.16 -14.67 -12.36
N TYR A 138 -8.02 -14.55 -13.03
CA TYR A 138 -7.27 -13.28 -13.09
C TYR A 138 -8.01 -12.20 -13.88
N HIS A 139 -8.71 -12.59 -14.95
CA HIS A 139 -9.55 -11.67 -15.71
C HIS A 139 -10.71 -11.17 -14.85
N LYS A 140 -11.40 -12.08 -14.14
CA LYS A 140 -12.50 -11.71 -13.24
C LYS A 140 -12.03 -10.87 -12.05
N LEU A 141 -10.87 -11.18 -11.48
CA LEU A 141 -10.27 -10.36 -10.44
C LEU A 141 -10.00 -8.94 -10.96
N TRP A 142 -9.41 -8.81 -12.15
CA TRP A 142 -9.21 -7.50 -12.76
C TRP A 142 -10.53 -6.76 -13.03
N GLN A 143 -11.56 -7.46 -13.52
CA GLN A 143 -12.89 -6.88 -13.73
C GLN A 143 -13.48 -6.38 -12.41
N GLN A 144 -13.40 -7.17 -11.34
CA GLN A 144 -13.88 -6.80 -10.02
C GLN A 144 -13.14 -5.55 -9.49
N VAL A 145 -11.81 -5.51 -9.58
CA VAL A 145 -11.01 -4.34 -9.18
C VAL A 145 -11.40 -3.10 -9.98
N LYS A 146 -11.64 -3.26 -11.29
CA LYS A 146 -12.09 -2.18 -12.16
C LYS A 146 -13.47 -1.67 -11.72
N GLU A 147 -14.44 -2.55 -11.53
CA GLU A 147 -15.79 -2.18 -11.12
C GLU A 147 -15.80 -1.46 -9.76
N ASP A 148 -15.06 -1.98 -8.78
CA ASP A 148 -14.95 -1.35 -7.47
C ASP A 148 -14.27 0.03 -7.55
N LEU A 149 -13.24 0.21 -8.39
CA LEU A 149 -12.61 1.53 -8.63
C LEU A 149 -13.49 2.52 -9.41
N HIS A 150 -14.56 2.05 -10.04
CA HIS A 150 -15.56 2.89 -10.70
C HIS A 150 -16.82 3.10 -9.84
N THR A 151 -16.98 2.32 -8.77
CA THR A 151 -18.14 2.40 -7.91
C THR A 151 -18.01 3.59 -6.96
N ASN A 152 -19.05 4.42 -6.92
CA ASN A 152 -19.15 5.53 -5.98
C ASN A 152 -19.55 5.01 -4.59
N PHE A 153 -18.59 4.49 -3.84
CA PHE A 153 -18.77 4.23 -2.41
C PHE A 153 -18.93 5.58 -1.67
N ASP A 154 -19.89 5.70 -0.76
CA ASP A 154 -20.06 6.84 0.18
C ASP A 154 -19.87 8.26 -0.43
N GLY A 155 -20.28 8.49 -1.68
CA GLY A 155 -20.15 9.80 -2.33
C GLY A 155 -18.71 10.26 -2.57
N LYS A 156 -17.74 9.34 -2.61
CA LYS A 156 -16.35 9.62 -2.97
C LYS A 156 -16.29 10.26 -4.37
N SER A 157 -15.41 11.23 -4.54
CA SER A 157 -15.22 11.92 -5.83
C SER A 157 -14.18 11.18 -6.67
N ASP A 158 -14.15 11.44 -7.98
CA ASP A 158 -13.08 10.96 -8.88
C ASP A 158 -11.67 11.39 -8.45
N MET A 159 -11.57 12.42 -7.60
CA MET A 159 -10.31 12.92 -7.05
C MET A 159 -9.87 12.18 -5.78
N THR A 160 -10.72 11.32 -5.19
CA THR A 160 -10.37 10.57 -3.98
C THR A 160 -9.33 9.50 -4.30
N VAL A 161 -8.30 9.39 -3.46
CA VAL A 161 -7.30 8.33 -3.60
C VAL A 161 -7.93 6.97 -3.32
N SER A 162 -7.60 5.99 -4.15
CA SER A 162 -7.97 4.58 -3.97
C SER A 162 -6.76 3.75 -3.57
N ARG A 163 -6.92 2.99 -2.49
CA ARG A 163 -5.89 2.12 -1.92
C ARG A 163 -6.32 0.68 -2.12
N VAL A 164 -5.66 0.00 -3.04
CA VAL A 164 -5.98 -1.37 -3.42
C VAL A 164 -4.97 -2.31 -2.79
N ILE A 165 -5.43 -3.37 -2.14
CA ILE A 165 -4.57 -4.45 -1.64
C ILE A 165 -5.03 -5.77 -2.23
N ILE A 166 -4.13 -6.48 -2.91
CA ILE A 166 -4.33 -7.86 -3.33
C ILE A 166 -3.38 -8.71 -2.49
N LYS A 167 -3.95 -9.41 -1.52
CA LYS A 167 -3.20 -10.09 -0.49
C LYS A 167 -2.88 -11.53 -0.87
N SER A 168 -1.67 -11.95 -0.50
CA SER A 168 -1.16 -13.32 -0.63
C SER A 168 -1.33 -13.88 -2.04
N MET A 169 -1.04 -13.05 -3.05
CA MET A 169 -1.08 -13.43 -4.45
C MET A 169 -0.15 -14.63 -4.69
N PHE A 170 -0.64 -15.62 -5.42
CA PHE A 170 0.04 -16.91 -5.64
C PHE A 170 0.22 -17.80 -4.40
N SER A 171 -0.55 -17.59 -3.33
CA SER A 171 -0.64 -18.61 -2.27
C SER A 171 -1.18 -19.92 -2.83
N SER A 172 -1.10 -20.99 -2.05
CA SER A 172 -1.40 -22.37 -2.49
C SER A 172 -2.78 -22.57 -3.11
N ASN A 173 -3.76 -21.71 -2.80
CA ASN A 173 -5.11 -21.85 -3.32
C ASN A 173 -5.36 -21.03 -4.60
N TRP A 174 -4.43 -20.17 -5.02
CA TRP A 174 -4.52 -19.46 -6.30
C TRP A 174 -4.49 -20.46 -7.45
N PRO A 175 -5.27 -20.23 -8.52
CA PRO A 175 -5.28 -21.12 -9.65
C PRO A 175 -3.93 -21.07 -10.36
N LEU A 176 -3.45 -22.24 -10.76
CA LEU A 176 -2.29 -22.37 -11.64
C LEU A 176 -2.60 -21.64 -12.95
N GLN A 177 -1.69 -20.74 -13.34
CA GLN A 177 -1.82 -20.01 -14.60
C GLN A 177 -0.49 -19.85 -15.32
N SER A 178 -0.59 -19.61 -16.62
CA SER A 178 0.58 -19.32 -17.45
C SER A 178 1.23 -17.99 -17.03
N LEU A 179 2.56 -17.88 -17.21
CA LEU A 179 3.26 -16.61 -16.97
C LEU A 179 2.75 -15.48 -17.88
N SER A 180 2.20 -15.80 -19.05
CA SER A 180 1.60 -14.83 -19.95
C SER A 180 0.36 -14.19 -19.35
N GLU A 181 -0.55 -15.00 -18.81
CA GLU A 181 -1.79 -14.50 -18.20
C GLU A 181 -1.49 -13.67 -16.95
N ILE A 182 -0.53 -14.10 -16.13
CA ILE A 182 -0.07 -13.33 -14.97
C ILE A 182 0.50 -11.98 -15.42
N PHE A 183 1.30 -11.96 -16.49
CA PHE A 183 1.85 -10.73 -17.04
C PHE A 183 0.78 -9.78 -17.57
N GLU A 184 -0.19 -10.31 -18.32
CA GLU A 184 -1.33 -9.56 -18.84
C GLU A 184 -2.16 -8.96 -17.71
N PHE A 185 -2.41 -9.75 -16.65
CA PHE A 185 -3.08 -9.27 -15.45
C PHE A 185 -2.32 -8.13 -14.78
N LEU A 186 -1.03 -8.31 -14.48
CA LEU A 186 -0.21 -7.29 -13.82
C LEU A 186 -0.13 -6.00 -14.65
N LYS A 187 0.04 -6.12 -15.97
CA LYS A 187 -0.01 -4.97 -16.90
C LYS A 187 -1.37 -4.27 -16.90
N SER A 188 -2.45 -5.03 -16.88
CA SER A 188 -3.82 -4.51 -16.91
C SER A 188 -4.16 -3.78 -15.62
N ILE A 189 -3.77 -4.33 -14.46
CA ILE A 189 -3.85 -3.65 -13.16
C ILE A 189 -3.05 -2.36 -13.20
N LYS A 190 -1.80 -2.40 -13.65
CA LYS A 190 -0.94 -1.22 -13.70
C LYS A 190 -1.52 -0.10 -14.58
N THR A 191 -2.11 -0.46 -15.71
CA THR A 191 -2.78 0.48 -16.61
C THR A 191 -4.02 1.08 -15.95
N LEU A 192 -4.82 0.24 -15.29
CA LEU A 192 -5.99 0.68 -14.53
C LEU A 192 -5.60 1.67 -13.43
N LEU A 193 -4.56 1.38 -12.65
CA LEU A 193 -4.06 2.28 -11.60
C LEU A 193 -3.60 3.63 -12.14
N ARG A 194 -2.98 3.68 -13.33
CA ARG A 194 -2.58 4.94 -13.98
C ARG A 194 -3.76 5.77 -14.50
N SER A 195 -4.87 5.11 -14.82
CA SER A 195 -6.10 5.78 -15.26
C SER A 195 -6.97 6.28 -14.11
N LYS A 196 -6.64 5.91 -12.86
CA LYS A 196 -7.38 6.23 -11.65
C LYS A 196 -6.46 6.91 -10.63
N ASN A 197 -7.03 7.57 -9.64
CA ASN A 197 -6.24 8.10 -8.53
C ASN A 197 -5.89 6.96 -7.55
N ALA A 198 -5.18 5.93 -7.98
CA ALA A 198 -5.04 4.67 -7.24
C ALA A 198 -3.59 4.22 -7.03
N VAL A 199 -3.33 3.53 -5.92
CA VAL A 199 -2.09 2.80 -5.64
C VAL A 199 -2.46 1.38 -5.22
N CYS A 200 -1.73 0.39 -5.71
CA CYS A 200 -1.96 -1.01 -5.36
C CYS A 200 -0.75 -1.61 -4.65
N ILE A 201 -1.01 -2.28 -3.54
CA ILE A 201 -0.08 -3.21 -2.91
C ILE A 201 -0.47 -4.63 -3.29
N ILE A 202 0.47 -5.38 -3.85
CA ILE A 202 0.37 -6.84 -3.97
C ILE A 202 1.34 -7.45 -2.97
N THR A 203 0.83 -8.38 -2.16
CA THR A 203 1.67 -9.17 -1.27
C THR A 203 1.81 -10.59 -1.80
N VAL A 204 3.00 -11.17 -1.78
CA VAL A 204 3.29 -12.50 -2.35
C VAL A 204 4.04 -13.38 -1.35
N PRO A 205 3.56 -14.60 -1.01
CA PRO A 205 4.30 -15.53 -0.17
C PRO A 205 5.67 -15.87 -0.76
N ILE A 206 6.73 -15.80 0.05
CA ILE A 206 8.08 -16.15 -0.39
C ILE A 206 8.16 -17.58 -0.95
N SER A 207 7.36 -18.50 -0.41
CA SER A 207 7.26 -19.89 -0.87
C SER A 207 6.69 -20.04 -2.28
N ALA A 208 5.99 -19.05 -2.81
CA ALA A 208 5.41 -19.07 -4.15
C ALA A 208 6.36 -18.53 -5.24
N ILE A 209 7.40 -17.80 -4.85
CA ILE A 209 8.27 -17.08 -5.80
C ILE A 209 9.37 -18.01 -6.34
N ASN A 210 9.16 -18.52 -7.55
CA ASN A 210 10.24 -19.12 -8.36
C ASN A 210 10.95 -18.07 -9.24
N ASP A 211 12.11 -18.41 -9.82
CA ASP A 211 12.93 -17.47 -10.60
C ASP A 211 12.19 -16.79 -11.76
N LYS A 212 11.37 -17.55 -12.50
CA LYS A 212 10.62 -17.02 -13.65
C LYS A 212 9.53 -16.04 -13.19
N LEU A 213 8.78 -16.41 -12.15
CA LEU A 213 7.75 -15.55 -11.57
C LEU A 213 8.38 -14.31 -10.93
N LYS A 214 9.52 -14.45 -10.25
CA LYS A 214 10.29 -13.34 -9.68
C LYS A 214 10.65 -12.30 -10.73
N GLN A 215 11.23 -12.75 -11.85
CA GLN A 215 11.59 -11.86 -12.95
C GLN A 215 10.37 -11.09 -13.47
N LEU A 216 9.25 -11.78 -13.67
CA LEU A 216 8.00 -11.19 -14.13
C LEU A 216 7.44 -10.15 -13.15
N LEU A 217 7.41 -10.48 -11.86
CA LEU A 217 6.95 -9.58 -10.79
C LEU A 217 7.84 -8.33 -10.69
N PHE A 218 9.16 -8.51 -10.81
CA PHE A 218 10.12 -7.42 -10.66
C PHE A 218 10.06 -6.43 -11.84
N GLN A 219 9.84 -6.96 -13.04
CA GLN A 219 9.64 -6.15 -14.23
C GLN A 219 8.33 -5.36 -14.17
N SER A 220 7.27 -5.98 -13.65
CA SER A 220 5.92 -5.39 -13.65
C SER A 220 5.71 -4.35 -12.55
N SER A 221 6.35 -4.52 -11.38
CA SER A 221 6.19 -3.65 -10.20
C SER A 221 6.98 -2.35 -10.34
N ASP A 222 6.50 -1.25 -9.77
CA ASP A 222 7.23 0.04 -9.73
C ASP A 222 8.07 0.17 -8.46
N ILE A 223 7.59 -0.41 -7.35
CA ILE A 223 8.29 -0.47 -6.06
C ILE A 223 8.31 -1.92 -5.60
N ILE A 224 9.45 -2.38 -5.07
CA ILE A 224 9.63 -3.76 -4.61
C ILE A 224 10.29 -3.74 -3.24
N ILE A 225 9.62 -4.38 -2.28
CA ILE A 225 10.09 -4.59 -0.92
C ILE A 225 10.27 -6.09 -0.72
N LEU A 226 11.51 -6.50 -0.45
CA LEU A 226 11.87 -7.87 -0.16
C LEU A 226 12.23 -8.00 1.30
N GLU A 227 11.97 -9.17 1.86
CA GLU A 227 12.35 -9.46 3.24
C GLU A 227 13.69 -10.18 3.27
N ASN A 228 14.59 -9.75 4.17
CA ASN A 228 15.88 -10.40 4.36
C ASN A 228 15.78 -11.29 5.60
N PHE A 229 15.93 -12.61 5.42
CA PHE A 229 15.98 -13.54 6.55
C PHE A 229 17.24 -13.28 7.38
N PHE A 230 17.09 -12.97 8.67
CA PHE A 230 18.21 -12.87 9.60
C PHE A 230 17.85 -13.52 10.93
N ALA A 231 18.79 -14.30 11.49
CA ALA A 231 18.55 -15.17 12.63
C ALA A 231 18.71 -14.48 14.01
N GLU A 232 18.96 -13.17 14.05
CA GLU A 232 19.27 -12.45 15.30
C GLU A 232 18.33 -11.25 15.53
N GLY A 233 17.42 -11.40 16.49
CA GLY A 233 16.61 -10.31 17.07
C GLY A 233 15.13 -10.27 16.66
N GLN A 234 14.37 -9.35 17.28
CA GLN A 234 12.96 -9.07 16.95
C GLN A 234 12.79 -8.12 15.74
N ASN A 235 13.88 -7.55 15.22
CA ASN A 235 13.84 -6.58 14.12
C ASN A 235 13.85 -7.30 12.77
N SER A 236 12.92 -6.92 11.89
CA SER A 236 12.86 -7.49 10.53
C SER A 236 13.70 -6.63 9.59
N ARG A 237 14.56 -7.25 8.78
CA ARG A 237 15.33 -6.53 7.75
C ARG A 237 14.60 -6.59 6.42
N ILE A 238 14.52 -5.46 5.73
CA ILE A 238 13.97 -5.37 4.38
C ILE A 238 15.01 -4.84 3.40
N SER A 239 14.84 -5.17 2.14
CA SER A 239 15.52 -4.51 1.03
C SER A 239 14.48 -3.78 0.19
N ILE A 240 14.71 -2.49 -0.08
CA ILE A 240 13.99 -1.79 -1.14
C ILE A 240 14.74 -2.12 -2.43
N TYR A 241 14.30 -3.19 -3.09
CA TYR A 241 14.95 -3.70 -4.29
C TYR A 241 14.77 -2.74 -5.48
N LYS A 242 13.61 -2.09 -5.56
CA LYS A 242 13.27 -1.14 -6.62
C LYS A 242 12.45 0.00 -6.05
N ALA A 243 12.76 1.22 -6.46
CA ALA A 243 12.02 2.43 -6.11
C ALA A 243 11.86 3.34 -7.35
N PRO A 244 10.96 4.35 -7.31
CA PRO A 244 10.82 5.29 -8.41
C PRO A 244 12.13 6.07 -8.62
N LYS A 245 12.54 6.33 -9.87
CA LYS A 245 13.78 7.07 -10.19
C LYS A 245 13.89 8.46 -9.55
N SER A 246 12.78 9.03 -9.11
CA SER A 246 12.75 10.31 -8.40
C SER A 246 13.26 10.22 -6.97
N THR A 247 13.47 9.01 -6.41
CA THR A 247 14.02 8.80 -5.07
C THR A 247 15.55 8.88 -5.09
N ARG A 248 16.17 9.16 -3.94
CA ARG A 248 17.63 9.19 -3.77
C ARG A 248 18.19 7.85 -3.27
N ILE A 249 17.50 6.75 -3.58
CA ILE A 249 17.82 5.42 -3.07
C ILE A 249 18.56 4.68 -4.18
N SER A 250 19.68 4.03 -3.85
CA SER A 250 20.28 3.05 -4.75
C SER A 250 19.42 1.79 -4.80
N ASP A 251 19.22 1.20 -5.98
CA ASP A 251 18.53 -0.09 -6.06
C ASP A 251 19.18 -1.11 -5.10
N ASN A 252 18.33 -1.89 -4.41
CA ASN A 252 18.74 -2.88 -3.41
C ASN A 252 19.35 -2.30 -2.11
N SER A 253 18.95 -1.09 -1.71
CA SER A 253 19.28 -0.55 -0.38
C SER A 253 18.58 -1.37 0.73
N ALA A 254 19.35 -1.74 1.75
CA ALA A 254 18.87 -2.49 2.90
C ALA A 254 18.46 -1.55 4.04
N TYR A 255 17.36 -1.90 4.72
CA TYR A 255 16.80 -1.17 5.85
C TYR A 255 16.41 -2.15 6.95
N THR A 256 16.37 -1.67 8.18
CA THR A 256 15.80 -2.39 9.31
C THR A 256 14.44 -1.79 9.65
N LEU A 257 13.41 -2.64 9.70
CA LEU A 257 12.13 -2.30 10.31
C LEU A 257 12.28 -2.49 11.83
N VAL A 258 12.46 -1.38 12.52
CA VAL A 258 12.61 -1.33 13.98
C VAL A 258 11.23 -1.08 14.59
N LYS A 259 10.83 -1.98 15.49
CA LYS A 259 9.67 -1.82 16.38
C LYS A 259 10.20 -1.55 17.79
N SER A 260 10.54 -0.29 18.09
CA SER A 260 11.16 0.08 19.37
C SER A 260 10.51 1.34 19.94
N LEU A 261 10.43 1.41 21.27
CA LEU A 261 9.88 2.56 22.01
C LEU A 261 8.47 2.97 21.56
N GLY A 262 7.71 2.00 21.06
CA GLY A 262 6.38 2.22 20.52
C GLY A 262 6.32 3.02 19.22
N THR A 263 7.33 2.90 18.38
CA THR A 263 7.30 3.40 16.99
C THR A 263 7.78 2.32 16.01
N THR A 264 7.12 2.23 14.85
CA THR A 264 7.56 1.44 13.69
C THR A 264 8.26 2.35 12.70
N ILE A 265 9.56 2.14 12.50
CA ILE A 265 10.44 3.00 11.69
C ILE A 265 11.30 2.11 10.77
N LEU A 266 11.56 2.61 9.56
CA LEU A 266 12.58 2.08 8.66
C LEU A 266 13.86 2.88 8.81
N GLU A 267 14.93 2.21 9.22
CA GLU A 267 16.26 2.78 9.39
C GLU A 267 17.21 2.21 8.33
N TYR A 268 17.98 3.07 7.67
CA TYR A 268 18.97 2.66 6.68
C TYR A 268 20.12 1.91 7.37
N LEU A 269 20.59 0.82 6.76
CA LEU A 269 21.71 0.00 7.25
C LEU A 269 23.09 0.49 6.79
#